data_AF-A0A950IEH5-F1
#
_entry.id   AF-A0A950IEH5-F1
#
_cell.length_a   1.000
_cell.length_b   1.000
_cell.length_c   1.000
_cell.angle_alpha   90.00
_cell.angle_beta   90.00
_cell.angle_gamma   90.00
#
_symmetry.space_group_name_H-M   'P 1'
#
loop_
_entity.id
_entity.type
_entity.pdbx_description
1 polymer ?
#
loop_
_entity_poly.entity_id
_entity_poly.type
_entity_poly.pdbx_seq_one_letter_code
_entity_poly.pdbx_strand_id
1 'polypeptide(L)'
;MTDMASGSTLFDDYGTYHRDRRNRICHEIGIPLIVLAIVALLRLVELPFGLNLGLVAFVATAIYYLTLGPAVRNAAYVAILGMIVLYIVAAYVTWPWAIGAFVVGWIFQFVGHAYEGKAPAFLTNLVHLLIGPLWVASHLVPPSASSSSAR
;
A
#
# COMPACT_ATOMS: atom_id res chain seq x y z
N MET A 1 20.29 -15.86 -14.48
CA MET A 1 19.77 -15.48 -13.15
C MET A 1 19.79 -13.96 -13.10
N THR A 2 18.75 -13.33 -13.61
CA THR A 2 18.67 -11.86 -13.68
C THR A 2 18.33 -11.32 -12.30
N ASP A 3 19.24 -10.50 -11.78
CA ASP A 3 19.14 -9.72 -10.55
C ASP A 3 18.10 -8.60 -10.73
N MET A 4 16.85 -9.00 -10.95
CA MET A 4 15.68 -8.11 -10.88
C MET A 4 15.46 -7.88 -9.40
N ALA A 5 15.60 -6.64 -8.93
CA ALA A 5 15.37 -6.23 -7.54
C ALA A 5 14.26 -7.08 -6.91
N SER A 6 14.67 -8.02 -6.05
CA SER A 6 13.74 -8.97 -5.44
C SER A 6 12.62 -8.19 -4.74
N GLY A 7 11.41 -8.74 -4.62
CA GLY A 7 10.35 -8.04 -3.87
C GLY A 7 10.77 -7.67 -2.45
N SER A 8 11.67 -8.45 -1.85
CA SER A 8 12.38 -8.10 -0.60
C SER A 8 13.24 -6.83 -0.72
N THR A 9 13.98 -6.63 -1.81
CA THR A 9 14.80 -5.43 -2.02
C THR A 9 13.96 -4.16 -2.06
N LEU A 10 12.85 -4.16 -2.81
CA LEU A 10 11.93 -3.00 -2.86
C LEU A 10 11.28 -2.73 -1.50
N PHE A 11 10.92 -3.79 -0.79
CA PHE A 11 10.33 -3.71 0.54
C PHE A 11 11.31 -3.14 1.57
N ASP A 12 12.55 -3.62 1.58
CA ASP A 12 13.60 -3.18 2.50
C ASP A 12 14.00 -1.73 2.23
N ASP A 13 14.17 -1.35 0.95
CA ASP A 13 14.45 0.03 0.54
C ASP A 13 13.35 0.98 1.04
N TYR A 14 12.08 0.64 0.79
CA TYR A 14 10.93 1.40 1.28
C TYR A 14 10.97 1.58 2.81
N GLY A 15 11.32 0.53 3.56
CA GLY A 15 11.45 0.58 5.01
C GLY A 15 12.51 1.56 5.52
N THR A 16 13.53 1.89 4.71
CA THR A 16 14.57 2.85 5.10
C THR A 16 14.06 4.29 5.21
N TYR A 17 12.96 4.62 4.53
CA TYR A 17 12.30 5.93 4.58
C TYR A 17 11.35 6.09 5.77
N HIS A 18 11.14 5.04 6.59
CA HIS A 18 10.11 5.01 7.63
C HIS A 18 10.64 4.45 8.97
N ARG A 19 11.69 5.08 9.51
CA ARG A 19 12.35 4.65 10.76
C ARG A 19 11.77 5.34 12.00
N ASP A 20 11.23 6.55 11.90
CA ASP A 20 10.55 7.24 13.01
C ASP A 20 9.18 6.61 13.28
N ARG A 21 8.86 6.38 14.56
CA ARG A 21 7.58 5.75 14.96
C ARG A 21 6.36 6.58 14.58
N ARG A 22 6.44 7.91 14.66
CA ARG A 22 5.35 8.83 14.30
C ARG A 22 5.12 8.80 12.79
N ASN A 23 6.21 8.77 12.02
CA ASN A 23 6.13 8.59 10.58
C ASN A 23 5.37 7.30 10.21
N ARG A 24 5.77 6.17 10.81
CA ARG A 24 5.08 4.89 10.60
C ARG A 24 3.59 4.95 10.92
N ILE A 25 3.21 5.49 12.08
CA ILE A 25 1.78 5.60 12.48
C ILE A 25 1.01 6.47 11.48
N CYS A 26 1.57 7.60 11.07
CA CYS A 26 0.95 8.45 10.06
C CYS A 26 0.75 7.69 8.74
N HIS A 27 1.71 6.87 8.33
CA HIS A 27 1.60 6.05 7.11
C HIS A 27 0.60 4.91 7.25
N GLU A 28 0.55 4.25 8.41
CA GLU A 28 -0.43 3.20 8.72
C GLU A 28 -1.88 3.72 8.69
N ILE A 29 -2.11 5.00 8.97
CA ILE A 29 -3.42 5.66 8.84
C ILE A 29 -3.64 6.17 7.40
N GLY A 30 -2.66 6.88 6.85
CA GLY A 30 -2.82 7.58 5.58
C GLY A 30 -2.89 6.65 4.36
N ILE A 31 -2.14 5.54 4.35
CA ILE A 31 -2.13 4.60 3.23
C ILE A 31 -3.50 3.94 3.03
N PRO A 32 -4.16 3.37 4.05
CA PRO A 32 -5.52 2.85 3.91
C PRO A 32 -6.53 3.89 3.41
N LEU A 33 -6.43 5.15 3.87
CA LEU A 33 -7.31 6.24 3.42
C LEU A 33 -7.10 6.57 1.94
N ILE A 34 -5.84 6.68 1.49
CA ILE A 34 -5.50 6.94 0.08
C ILE A 34 -5.97 5.77 -0.79
N VAL A 35 -5.73 4.53 -0.38
CA VAL A 35 -6.17 3.33 -1.10
C VAL A 35 -7.70 3.28 -1.22
N LEU A 36 -8.42 3.50 -0.11
CA LEU A 36 -9.88 3.55 -0.11
C LEU A 36 -10.40 4.60 -1.08
N ALA A 37 -9.81 5.80 -1.04
CA ALA A 37 -10.19 6.92 -1.90
C ALA A 37 -9.94 6.61 -3.38
N ILE A 38 -8.76 6.10 -3.73
CA ILE A 38 -8.43 5.73 -5.11
C ILE A 38 -9.41 4.68 -5.63
N VAL A 39 -9.67 3.63 -4.86
CA VAL A 39 -10.60 2.58 -5.28
C VAL A 39 -12.01 3.14 -5.43
N ALA A 40 -12.50 3.95 -4.50
CA ALA A 40 -13.82 4.58 -4.58
C ALA A 40 -13.97 5.46 -5.83
N LEU A 41 -12.94 6.25 -6.17
CA LEU A 41 -12.95 7.09 -7.37
C LEU A 41 -12.85 6.27 -8.66
N LEU A 42 -11.99 5.26 -8.72
CA LEU A 42 -11.87 4.40 -9.89
C LEU A 42 -13.15 3.56 -10.13
N ARG A 43 -13.90 3.23 -9.08
CA ARG A 43 -15.20 2.55 -9.21
C ARG A 43 -16.24 3.38 -9.97
N LEU A 44 -16.10 4.70 -10.05
CA LEU A 44 -17.00 5.57 -10.83
C LEU A 44 -16.83 5.37 -12.34
N VAL A 45 -15.73 4.77 -12.78
CA VAL A 45 -15.50 4.43 -14.18
C VAL A 45 -16.02 3.02 -14.42
N GLU A 46 -17.26 2.95 -14.91
CA GLU A 46 -17.92 1.70 -15.29
C GLU A 46 -17.30 1.12 -16.56
N LEU A 47 -17.22 -0.21 -16.60
CA LEU A 47 -16.73 -1.01 -17.72
C LEU A 47 -17.82 -2.01 -18.15
N PRO A 48 -17.72 -2.62 -19.34
CA PRO A 48 -18.65 -3.67 -19.77
C PRO A 48 -18.74 -4.83 -18.76
N PHE A 49 -19.86 -5.57 -18.83
CA PHE A 49 -20.13 -6.75 -18.00
C PHE A 49 -20.26 -6.47 -16.48
N GLY A 50 -20.61 -5.24 -16.10
CA GLY A 50 -20.79 -4.85 -14.70
C GLY A 50 -19.47 -4.71 -13.93
N LEU A 51 -18.34 -4.60 -14.65
CA LEU A 51 -17.04 -4.33 -14.06
C LEU A 51 -16.84 -2.83 -13.86
N ASN A 52 -15.82 -2.45 -13.08
CA ASN A 52 -15.37 -1.07 -12.96
C ASN A 52 -13.84 -1.03 -12.91
N LEU A 53 -13.27 0.14 -13.19
CA LEU A 53 -11.82 0.33 -13.22
C LEU A 53 -11.15 0.06 -11.85
N GLY A 54 -11.86 0.28 -10.74
CA GLY A 54 -11.39 -0.05 -9.41
C GLY A 54 -11.13 -1.56 -9.21
N LEU A 55 -12.00 -2.42 -9.77
CA LEU A 55 -11.79 -3.87 -9.72
C LEU A 55 -10.58 -4.29 -10.56
N VAL A 56 -10.44 -3.71 -11.74
CA VAL A 56 -9.29 -3.98 -12.64
C VAL A 56 -7.99 -3.60 -11.95
N ALA A 57 -7.91 -2.41 -11.35
CA ALA A 57 -6.75 -1.94 -10.61
C ALA A 57 -6.43 -2.83 -9.40
N PHE A 58 -7.46 -3.25 -8.66
CA PHE A 58 -7.30 -4.20 -7.55
C PHE A 58 -6.71 -5.53 -8.02
N VAL A 59 -7.30 -6.16 -9.04
CA VAL A 59 -6.82 -7.46 -9.56
C VAL A 59 -5.40 -7.36 -10.09
N ALA A 60 -5.07 -6.29 -10.83
CA ALA A 60 -3.72 -6.04 -11.31
C ALA A 60 -2.72 -5.90 -10.15
N THR A 61 -3.07 -5.16 -9.10
CA THR A 61 -2.23 -4.99 -7.90
C THR A 61 -2.07 -6.30 -7.13
N ALA A 62 -3.14 -7.10 -7.01
CA ALA A 62 -3.09 -8.40 -6.36
C ALA A 62 -2.18 -9.37 -7.13
N ILE A 63 -2.28 -9.42 -8.46
CA ILE A 63 -1.37 -10.21 -9.30
C ILE A 63 0.07 -9.75 -9.07
N TYR A 64 0.33 -8.43 -9.13
CA TYR A 64 1.66 -7.89 -8.86
C TYR A 64 2.20 -8.35 -7.51
N TYR A 65 1.43 -8.25 -6.43
CA TYR A 65 1.85 -8.71 -5.10
C TYR A 65 2.21 -10.20 -5.04
N LEU A 66 1.47 -11.05 -5.77
CA LEU A 66 1.78 -12.48 -5.85
C LEU A 66 3.08 -12.78 -6.61
N THR A 67 3.58 -11.84 -7.43
CA THR A 67 4.85 -11.98 -8.15
C THR A 67 6.10 -11.55 -7.34
N LEU A 68 5.93 -10.92 -6.18
CA LEU A 68 7.04 -10.35 -5.38
C LEU A 68 7.94 -11.39 -4.68
N GLY A 69 7.56 -12.67 -4.74
CA GLY A 69 8.37 -13.78 -4.21
C GLY A 69 8.08 -14.15 -2.75
N PRO A 70 8.72 -15.22 -2.25
CA PRO A 70 8.34 -15.85 -0.98
C PRO A 70 8.61 -15.00 0.26
N ALA A 71 9.58 -14.09 0.22
CA ALA A 71 10.01 -13.28 1.37
C ALA A 71 8.89 -12.36 1.90
N VAL A 72 8.06 -11.80 1.00
CA VAL A 72 6.97 -10.86 1.36
C VAL A 72 5.58 -11.48 1.20
N ARG A 73 5.50 -12.79 0.93
CA ARG A 73 4.25 -13.47 0.53
C ARG A 73 3.14 -13.40 1.58
N ASN A 74 3.48 -13.54 2.87
CA ASN A 74 2.48 -13.44 3.93
C ASN A 74 1.91 -12.02 4.05
N ALA A 75 2.77 -11.00 3.92
CA ALA A 75 2.34 -9.61 3.85
C ALA A 75 1.47 -9.36 2.62
N ALA A 76 1.79 -9.98 1.47
CA ALA A 76 0.99 -9.90 0.26
C ALA A 76 -0.42 -10.47 0.48
N TYR A 77 -0.57 -11.61 1.14
CA TYR A 77 -1.89 -12.17 1.46
C TYR A 77 -2.72 -11.25 2.37
N VAL A 78 -2.10 -10.70 3.42
CA VAL A 78 -2.78 -9.74 4.31
C VAL A 78 -3.15 -8.46 3.57
N ALA A 79 -2.26 -7.95 2.71
CA ALA A 79 -2.53 -6.76 1.90
C ALA A 79 -3.69 -7.00 0.94
N ILE A 80 -3.72 -8.15 0.24
CA ILE A 80 -4.84 -8.53 -0.64
C ILE A 80 -6.15 -8.62 0.14
N LEU A 81 -6.15 -9.23 1.33
CA LEU A 81 -7.34 -9.28 2.19
C LEU A 81 -7.81 -7.89 2.59
N GLY A 82 -6.89 -7.01 3.01
CA GLY A 82 -7.18 -5.62 3.33
C GLY A 82 -7.77 -4.87 2.13
N MET A 83 -7.21 -5.07 0.94
CA MET A 83 -7.71 -4.48 -0.32
C MET A 83 -9.12 -4.98 -0.66
N ILE A 84 -9.46 -6.25 -0.40
CA ILE A 84 -10.82 -6.77 -0.58
C ILE A 84 -11.78 -6.01 0.34
N VAL A 85 -11.43 -5.85 1.62
CA VAL A 85 -12.24 -5.09 2.58
C VAL A 85 -12.43 -3.65 2.11
N LEU A 86 -11.35 -2.96 1.72
CA LEU A 86 -11.41 -1.58 1.23
C LEU A 86 -12.22 -1.47 -0.06
N TYR A 87 -12.14 -2.44 -0.98
CA TYR A 87 -12.95 -2.45 -2.20
C TYR A 87 -14.45 -2.61 -1.93
N ILE A 88 -14.82 -3.41 -0.92
CA ILE A 88 -16.22 -3.55 -0.46
C ILE A 88 -16.68 -2.24 0.20
N VAL A 89 -15.89 -1.67 1.11
CA VAL A 89 -16.22 -0.40 1.77
C VAL A 89 -16.35 0.74 0.77
N ALA A 90 -15.48 0.79 -0.25
CA ALA A 90 -15.50 1.80 -1.31
C ALA A 90 -16.83 1.87 -2.06
N ALA A 91 -17.61 0.78 -2.11
CA ALA A 91 -18.95 0.79 -2.72
C ALA A 91 -19.94 1.74 -2.00
N TYR A 92 -19.67 2.08 -0.75
CA TYR A 92 -20.49 2.97 0.08
C TYR A 92 -19.89 4.37 0.25
N VAL A 93 -18.75 4.65 -0.39
CA VAL A 93 -18.06 5.94 -0.29
C VAL A 93 -18.39 6.78 -1.53
N THR A 94 -19.15 7.86 -1.34
CA THR A 94 -19.42 8.81 -2.43
C THR A 94 -18.17 9.60 -2.80
N TRP A 95 -18.11 10.11 -4.04
CA TRP A 95 -16.93 10.84 -4.54
C TRP A 95 -16.45 12.01 -3.66
N PRO A 96 -17.30 12.84 -3.00
CA PRO A 96 -16.79 13.92 -2.14
C PRO A 96 -16.05 13.38 -0.91
N TRP A 97 -16.59 12.31 -0.30
CA TRP A 97 -15.94 11.62 0.82
C TRP A 97 -14.65 10.94 0.38
N ALA A 98 -14.59 10.38 -0.84
CA ALA A 98 -13.36 9.81 -1.39
C ALA A 98 -12.29 10.89 -1.57
N ILE A 99 -12.63 12.06 -2.13
CA ILE A 99 -11.70 13.19 -2.24
C ILE A 99 -11.23 13.66 -0.85
N GLY A 100 -12.15 13.78 0.12
CA GLY A 100 -11.80 14.12 1.50
C GLY A 100 -10.82 13.12 2.12
N ALA A 101 -11.08 11.82 1.97
CA ALA A 101 -10.19 10.77 2.45
C ALA A 101 -8.82 10.79 1.75
N PHE A 102 -8.78 11.09 0.44
CA PHE A 102 -7.52 11.25 -0.30
C PHE A 102 -6.69 12.39 0.25
N VAL A 103 -7.29 13.58 0.43
CA VAL A 103 -6.60 14.76 0.98
C VAL A 103 -6.11 14.50 2.40
N VAL A 104 -6.98 13.97 3.28
CA VAL A 104 -6.60 13.66 4.66
C VAL A 104 -5.50 12.61 4.72
N GLY A 105 -5.59 11.57 3.90
CA GLY A 105 -4.57 10.53 3.80
C GLY A 105 -3.20 11.10 3.40
N TRP A 106 -3.16 12.02 2.43
CA TRP A 106 -1.93 12.71 2.03
C TRP A 106 -1.39 13.66 3.11
N ILE A 107 -2.26 14.35 3.84
CA ILE A 107 -1.84 15.15 5.01
C ILE A 107 -1.10 14.26 6.00
N PHE A 108 -1.62 13.07 6.31
CA PHE A 108 -0.91 12.11 7.16
C PHE A 108 0.45 11.71 6.56
N GLN A 109 0.54 11.38 5.26
CA GLN A 109 1.83 11.04 4.63
C GLN A 109 2.86 12.17 4.81
N PHE A 110 2.49 13.41 4.49
CA PHE A 110 3.42 14.53 4.56
C PHE A 110 3.81 14.90 5.99
N VAL A 111 2.86 14.83 6.94
CA VAL A 111 3.16 15.02 8.37
C VAL A 111 4.12 13.93 8.86
N GLY A 112 3.94 12.68 8.44
CA GLY A 112 4.86 11.59 8.75
C GLY A 112 6.27 11.86 8.26
N HIS A 113 6.41 12.23 6.99
CA HIS A 113 7.70 12.59 6.40
C HIS A 113 8.35 13.83 7.02
N ALA A 114 7.55 14.80 7.49
CA ALA A 114 8.07 15.95 8.24
C ALA A 114 8.72 15.52 9.57
N TYR A 115 8.18 14.51 10.25
CA TYR A 115 8.82 13.94 11.44
C TYR A 115 10.09 13.14 11.12
N GLU A 116 10.11 12.42 10.00
CA GLU A 116 11.27 11.64 9.57
C GLU A 116 12.43 12.51 9.06
N GLY A 117 12.13 13.67 8.47
CA GLY A 117 13.11 14.54 7.82
C GLY A 117 13.60 14.01 6.46
N LYS A 118 12.95 12.96 5.93
CA LYS A 118 13.25 12.39 4.61
C LYS A 118 12.12 12.69 3.64
N ALA A 119 12.47 12.95 2.38
CA ALA A 119 11.50 13.12 1.31
C ALA A 119 10.71 11.81 1.06
N PRO A 120 9.48 11.90 0.51
CA PRO A 120 8.69 10.71 0.19
C PRO A 120 9.37 9.73 -0.76
N ALA A 121 9.32 8.44 -0.42
CA ALA A 121 10.01 7.38 -1.16
C ALA A 121 9.56 7.23 -2.62
N PHE A 122 8.33 7.64 -2.96
CA PHE A 122 7.86 7.57 -4.35
C PHE A 122 8.50 8.62 -5.27
N LEU A 123 9.12 9.67 -4.70
CA LEU A 123 9.88 10.65 -5.50
C LEU A 123 11.16 10.05 -6.08
N THR A 124 11.69 9.00 -5.44
CA THR A 124 12.88 8.27 -5.94
C THR A 124 12.47 7.08 -6.80
N ASN A 125 11.39 6.38 -6.43
CA ASN A 125 10.88 5.25 -7.19
C ASN A 125 9.35 5.15 -7.08
N LEU A 126 8.65 5.39 -8.20
CA LEU A 126 7.18 5.40 -8.23
C LEU A 126 6.55 4.07 -7.79
N VAL A 127 7.25 2.94 -7.95
CA VAL A 127 6.79 1.62 -7.50
C VAL A 127 6.55 1.58 -5.99
N HIS A 128 7.19 2.45 -5.21
CA HIS A 128 6.96 2.57 -3.77
C HIS A 128 5.51 2.90 -3.39
N LEU A 129 4.72 3.49 -4.29
CA LEU A 129 3.28 3.65 -4.07
C LEU A 129 2.55 2.30 -3.94
N LEU A 130 2.99 1.28 -4.69
CA LEU A 130 2.46 -0.08 -4.58
C LEU A 130 3.05 -0.83 -3.40
N ILE A 131 4.27 -0.50 -2.95
CA ILE A 131 4.91 -1.14 -1.80
C ILE A 131 4.33 -0.63 -0.47
N GLY A 132 3.87 0.62 -0.38
CA GLY A 132 3.29 1.18 0.83
C GLY A 132 2.20 0.31 1.49
N PRO A 133 1.13 -0.09 0.79
CA PRO A 133 0.08 -0.94 1.35
C PRO A 133 0.60 -2.32 1.80
N LEU A 134 1.51 -2.92 1.03
CA LEU A 134 2.18 -4.17 1.39
C LEU A 134 3.01 -4.02 2.68
N TRP A 135 3.75 -2.92 2.80
CA TRP A 135 4.54 -2.59 3.98
C TRP A 135 3.66 -2.37 5.21
N VAL A 136 2.53 -1.67 5.09
CA VAL A 136 1.55 -1.54 6.19
C VAL A 136 1.03 -2.91 6.62
N ALA A 137 0.63 -3.76 5.66
CA ALA A 137 0.13 -5.10 5.94
C ALA A 137 1.15 -6.00 6.66
N SER A 138 2.46 -5.80 6.41
CA SER A 138 3.52 -6.58 7.05
C SER A 138 3.55 -6.44 8.57
N HIS A 139 3.10 -5.32 9.14
CA HIS A 139 3.05 -5.10 10.59
C HIS A 139 2.02 -5.99 11.29
N LEU A 140 1.08 -6.57 10.52
CA LEU A 140 0.08 -7.51 11.02
C LEU A 140 0.52 -8.97 10.88
N VAL A 141 1.66 -9.21 10.24
CA VAL A 141 2.21 -10.56 10.02
C VAL A 141 3.28 -10.84 11.08
N PRO A 142 3.20 -11.97 11.80
CA PRO A 142 4.28 -12.39 12.69
C PRO A 142 5.61 -12.51 11.93
N PRO A 143 6.75 -12.16 12.54
CA PRO A 143 8.06 -12.38 11.94
C PRO A 143 8.21 -13.86 11.55
N SER A 144 8.56 -14.15 10.30
CA SER A 144 8.88 -15.53 9.92
C SER A 144 10.16 -15.97 10.64
N ALA A 145 10.28 -17.26 10.98
CA ALA A 145 11.44 -17.82 11.68
C ALA A 145 12.79 -17.51 10.99
N SER A 146 12.79 -17.23 9.68
CA SER A 146 13.95 -16.82 8.89
C SER A 146 14.41 -15.36 9.09
N SER A 147 13.63 -14.52 9.78
CA SER A 147 13.95 -13.10 10.03
C SER A 147 14.66 -12.84 11.37
N SER A 148 14.93 -13.90 12.14
CA SER A 148 15.57 -13.83 13.46
C SER A 148 17.08 -13.58 13.43
N SER A 149 17.76 -13.68 12.27
CA SER A 149 19.22 -13.54 12.20
C SER A 149 19.71 -12.13 11.85
N ALA A 150 18.84 -11.11 11.82
CA ALA A 150 19.19 -9.76 11.38
C ALA A 150 18.67 -8.63 12.29
N ARG A 151 18.47 -8.89 13.60
CA ARG A 151 18.37 -7.84 14.62
C ARG A 151 19.64 -7.73 15.42
#